data_AF-A0A815SB86-F1
#
_entry.id   AF-A0A815SB86-F1
#
_cell.length_a   1.000
_cell.length_b   1.000
_cell.length_c   1.000
_cell.angle_alpha   90.00
_cell.angle_beta   90.00
_cell.angle_gamma   90.00
#
_symmetry.space_group_name_H-M   'P 1'
#
loop_
_entity.id
_entity.type
_entity.pdbx_description
1 polymer ?
#
loop_
_entity_poly.entity_id
_entity_poly.type
_entity_poly.pdbx_seq_one_letter_code
_entity_poly.pdbx_strand_id
1 'polypeptide(L)'
;MDHYIVWVLTILMIGEVKAVSYNQPKFCPNATWNPNATTFAAVNIVGLSPYSLFVDTNDIVVTVNRHKNQTLIWANGSVNPTTILPTIFSDNWSVFITDTNDIYIDINYNSVNYRVEKWGLNGTQSSTNITVSGECGGLFVDINNTLYCSMYYVYKVISRSLNSSTNSSITVAGDGNSGSTSTRLNRPSGIFVTVNFKLYVADYGNSRIQSFEPGNLTGTTVSVNVLTSPNTLNGPTGVVMDADNNLFILDSSNNRIVGSSVNGFRCIVGCLGTSGSASYQLNSAWSLSFDSTGNIFVSDSGNGRIQKFALSKNDCNQPTTTIAATELTTSVATTTDQSSSTSQPSSTDEWTSMSTTGQIQTSPDSITSTTVLGQTGSTSTTTMNSSNLLFITSPCADQQWTGVYCNVSNRPCDTINPCRNSGSCFNDNTTVDTYLCQCLQGFDGSECQNDRRICKLNTCFNNGQCNETSNQTYECLCAYGWANAHCETQINYCEKNKCKNGGVCRSLFLNYTCDCLGTSYSGRHCEVVGQAMIAHQIAAKSLAYVAIIFIIVSVMFFILMDALKYVLGIDLAKEETDKIKKEKKAKRKSTRRQPPVFQKFVYVDSATIAGQ
;
A
#
# COMPACT_ATOMS: atom_id res chain seq x y z
N MET A 1 -9.42 54.16 19.00
CA MET A 1 -9.46 53.25 17.84
C MET A 1 -8.57 52.00 18.04
N ASP A 2 -8.26 51.62 19.29
CA ASP A 2 -6.95 50.99 19.58
C ASP A 2 -7.03 49.53 20.05
N HIS A 3 -8.23 49.03 20.35
CA HIS A 3 -8.43 47.60 20.66
C HIS A 3 -8.55 46.69 19.43
N TYR A 4 -8.83 47.25 18.24
CA TYR A 4 -8.93 46.45 17.00
C TYR A 4 -7.56 46.13 16.37
N ILE A 5 -6.57 47.02 16.54
CA ILE A 5 -5.27 46.88 15.89
C ILE A 5 -4.45 45.74 16.49
N VAL A 6 -4.56 45.50 17.80
CA VAL A 6 -3.89 44.39 18.50
C VAL A 6 -4.45 43.03 18.05
N TRP A 7 -5.75 42.92 17.81
CA TRP A 7 -6.40 41.69 17.33
C TRP A 7 -6.09 41.36 15.86
N VAL A 8 -5.87 42.37 15.01
CA VAL A 8 -5.51 42.15 13.59
C VAL A 8 -4.03 41.75 13.45
N LEU A 9 -3.15 42.24 14.32
CA LEU A 9 -1.71 41.93 14.27
C LEU A 9 -1.33 40.56 14.83
N THR A 10 -2.15 39.94 15.69
CA THR A 10 -1.94 38.55 16.14
C THR A 10 -2.47 37.49 15.18
N ILE A 11 -3.25 37.86 14.16
CA ILE A 11 -3.87 36.93 13.19
C ILE A 11 -3.02 36.77 11.90
N LEU A 12 -2.01 37.63 11.68
CA LEU A 12 -1.21 37.67 10.45
C LEU A 12 0.19 37.04 10.54
N MET A 13 0.47 36.32 11.63
CA MET A 13 1.62 35.43 11.77
C MET A 13 1.10 34.05 12.23
N ILE A 14 1.67 32.98 11.69
CA ILE A 14 1.26 31.59 11.94
C ILE A 14 -0.10 31.21 11.29
N GLY A 15 -0.15 31.28 9.96
CA GLY A 15 -0.90 30.25 9.24
C GLY A 15 -0.05 28.99 9.25
N GLU A 16 -0.40 28.01 10.10
CA GLU A 16 0.32 26.72 10.11
C GLU A 16 0.25 26.09 8.72
N VAL A 17 1.41 25.75 8.16
CA VAL A 17 1.47 24.89 6.98
C VAL A 17 1.04 23.51 7.46
N LYS A 18 -0.24 23.17 7.21
CA LYS A 18 -0.78 21.86 7.57
C LYS A 18 0.09 20.76 6.97
N ALA A 19 0.54 19.84 7.82
CA ALA A 19 1.40 18.74 7.38
C ALA A 19 0.62 17.79 6.45
N VAL A 20 1.35 17.10 5.60
CA VAL A 20 0.84 15.94 4.87
C VAL A 20 1.11 14.69 5.72
N SER A 21 0.15 13.77 5.75
CA SER A 21 0.29 12.51 6.49
C SER A 21 1.02 11.41 5.70
N TYR A 22 1.35 11.65 4.43
CA TYR A 22 1.90 10.69 3.49
C TYR A 22 3.27 11.12 2.96
N ASN A 23 4.17 10.16 2.74
CA ASN A 23 5.48 10.44 2.14
C ASN A 23 5.36 10.75 0.65
N GLN A 24 5.89 11.91 0.25
CA GLN A 24 6.20 12.25 -1.14
C GLN A 24 7.71 12.51 -1.27
N PRO A 25 8.55 11.45 -1.29
CA PRO A 25 9.96 11.59 -1.70
C PRO A 25 10.05 12.23 -3.10
N LYS A 26 11.16 12.91 -3.40
CA LYS A 26 11.41 13.47 -4.75
C LYS A 26 12.28 12.49 -5.55
N PHE A 27 11.79 11.99 -6.68
CA PHE A 27 12.55 11.08 -7.53
C PHE A 27 13.07 11.77 -8.79
N CYS A 28 14.36 11.62 -9.03
CA CYS A 28 14.98 11.96 -10.31
C CYS A 28 14.43 11.02 -11.39
N PRO A 29 14.30 11.45 -12.67
CA PRO A 29 13.57 10.65 -13.66
C PRO A 29 14.15 9.25 -13.91
N ASN A 30 15.42 9.00 -13.61
CA ASN A 30 16.09 7.70 -13.71
C ASN A 30 16.30 7.02 -12.34
N ALA A 31 15.49 7.33 -11.33
CA ALA A 31 15.52 6.65 -10.04
C ALA A 31 15.30 5.13 -10.19
N THR A 32 16.08 4.34 -9.45
CA THR A 32 16.01 2.88 -9.45
C THR A 32 15.99 2.33 -8.03
N TRP A 33 15.34 1.18 -7.88
CA TRP A 33 15.24 0.43 -6.64
C TRP A 33 15.92 -0.93 -6.81
N ASN A 34 16.31 -1.55 -5.70
CA ASN A 34 16.86 -2.90 -5.70
C ASN A 34 15.74 -3.83 -6.16
N PRO A 35 15.91 -4.61 -7.25
CA PRO A 35 14.87 -5.51 -7.73
C PRO A 35 14.55 -6.61 -6.72
N ASN A 36 15.48 -6.96 -5.82
CA ASN A 36 15.24 -7.88 -4.71
C ASN A 36 14.76 -7.10 -3.48
N ALA A 37 13.50 -7.26 -3.12
CA ALA A 37 12.99 -6.77 -1.85
C ALA A 37 13.48 -7.60 -0.66
N THR A 38 13.61 -6.92 0.47
CA THR A 38 13.68 -7.57 1.78
C THR A 38 12.25 -7.79 2.30
N THR A 39 11.98 -8.97 2.87
CA THR A 39 10.72 -9.23 3.57
C THR A 39 10.70 -8.42 4.86
N PHE A 40 9.86 -7.37 4.92
CA PHE A 40 9.70 -6.55 6.12
C PHE A 40 8.88 -7.29 7.19
N ALA A 41 7.80 -7.95 6.78
CA ALA A 41 6.99 -8.78 7.67
C ALA A 41 6.48 -10.01 6.91
N ALA A 42 6.67 -11.19 7.50
CA ALA A 42 6.27 -12.48 6.92
C ALA A 42 4.89 -12.96 7.43
N VAL A 43 4.37 -14.01 6.79
CA VAL A 43 3.01 -14.56 6.98
C VAL A 43 2.66 -14.92 8.43
N ASN A 44 3.64 -15.32 9.25
CA ASN A 44 3.46 -15.59 10.67
C ASN A 44 3.10 -14.33 11.49
N ILE A 45 3.55 -13.15 11.02
CA ILE A 45 3.28 -11.84 11.62
C ILE A 45 1.99 -11.26 11.05
N VAL A 46 1.93 -11.03 9.73
CA VAL A 46 0.84 -10.28 9.07
C VAL A 46 -0.39 -11.13 8.69
N GLY A 47 -0.29 -12.46 8.78
CA GLY A 47 -1.34 -13.37 8.33
C GLY A 47 -1.32 -13.55 6.81
N LEU A 48 -2.29 -14.32 6.29
CA LEU A 48 -2.52 -14.42 4.85
C LEU A 48 -3.22 -13.14 4.36
N SER A 49 -3.07 -12.82 3.07
CA SER A 49 -3.81 -11.74 2.41
C SER A 49 -3.79 -10.36 3.12
N PRO A 50 -2.62 -9.82 3.52
CA PRO A 50 -2.52 -8.42 3.95
C PRO A 50 -2.91 -7.52 2.77
N TYR A 51 -4.06 -6.85 2.84
CA TYR A 51 -4.55 -6.00 1.75
C TYR A 51 -3.97 -4.59 1.86
N SER A 52 -4.19 -3.90 2.97
CA SER A 52 -3.75 -2.50 3.10
C SER A 52 -2.51 -2.33 3.97
N LEU A 53 -1.66 -1.42 3.52
CA LEU A 53 -0.41 -1.02 4.12
C LEU A 53 -0.26 0.49 3.90
N PHE A 54 0.12 1.23 4.94
CA PHE A 54 0.44 2.64 4.84
C PHE A 54 1.69 2.96 5.66
N VAL A 55 2.47 3.92 5.19
CA VAL A 55 3.66 4.45 5.87
C VAL A 55 3.52 5.96 5.98
N ASP A 56 3.52 6.47 7.21
CA ASP A 56 3.37 7.90 7.50
C ASP A 56 4.68 8.68 7.35
N THR A 57 4.63 10.00 7.51
CA THR A 57 5.80 10.89 7.43
C THR A 57 6.83 10.72 8.56
N ASN A 58 6.55 9.88 9.56
CA ASN A 58 7.47 9.48 10.63
C ASN A 58 8.06 8.06 10.40
N ASP A 59 7.74 7.42 9.28
CA ASP A 59 8.00 6.01 8.93
C ASP A 59 7.36 4.99 9.90
N ILE A 60 6.22 5.36 10.50
CA ILE A 60 5.33 4.41 11.18
C ILE A 60 4.62 3.59 10.11
N VAL A 61 4.83 2.28 10.15
CA VAL A 61 4.20 1.33 9.22
C VAL A 61 2.94 0.77 9.86
N VAL A 62 1.80 0.85 9.16
CA VAL A 62 0.51 0.33 9.63
C VAL A 62 -0.07 -0.64 8.60
N THR A 63 -0.50 -1.82 9.03
CA THR A 63 -1.16 -2.83 8.17
C THR A 63 -2.29 -3.57 8.91
N VAL A 64 -3.21 -4.16 8.14
CA VAL A 64 -4.31 -4.96 8.66
C VAL A 64 -3.99 -6.46 8.58
N ASN A 65 -4.16 -7.17 9.69
CA ASN A 65 -4.12 -8.63 9.78
C ASN A 65 -5.56 -9.16 9.93
N ARG A 66 -6.16 -9.53 8.80
CA ARG A 66 -7.55 -10.02 8.71
C ARG A 66 -7.78 -11.37 9.38
N HIS A 67 -6.75 -12.19 9.55
CA HIS A 67 -6.88 -13.53 10.14
C HIS A 67 -6.91 -13.52 11.67
N LYS A 68 -6.24 -12.54 12.28
CA LYS A 68 -6.21 -12.37 13.74
C LYS A 68 -7.14 -11.25 14.22
N ASN A 69 -7.83 -10.56 13.30
CA ASN A 69 -8.58 -9.32 13.52
C ASN A 69 -7.74 -8.32 14.33
N GLN A 70 -6.62 -7.90 13.73
CA GLN A 70 -5.65 -7.02 14.35
C GLN A 70 -5.16 -5.96 13.36
N THR A 71 -4.96 -4.73 13.83
CA THR A 71 -4.12 -3.75 13.12
C THR A 71 -2.74 -3.77 13.76
N LEU A 72 -1.72 -4.01 12.94
CA LEU A 72 -0.33 -4.10 13.35
C LEU A 72 0.38 -2.79 13.01
N ILE A 73 1.11 -2.24 13.98
CA ILE A 73 1.79 -0.95 13.87
C ILE A 73 3.25 -1.15 14.27
N TRP A 74 4.19 -0.70 13.43
CA TRP A 74 5.62 -0.66 13.73
C TRP A 74 6.02 0.81 13.86
N ALA A 75 6.59 1.19 14.99
CA ALA A 75 7.37 2.42 15.09
C ALA A 75 8.62 2.35 14.18
N ASN A 76 9.11 3.51 13.75
CA ASN A 76 10.28 3.64 12.88
C ASN A 76 11.48 2.83 13.41
N GLY A 77 12.11 2.05 12.54
CA GLY A 77 13.25 1.18 12.86
C GLY A 77 12.92 -0.10 13.62
N SER A 78 11.66 -0.34 14.03
CA SER A 78 11.29 -1.59 14.70
C SER A 78 11.20 -2.77 13.73
N VAL A 79 11.71 -3.93 14.15
CA VAL A 79 11.61 -5.21 13.40
C VAL A 79 10.25 -5.88 13.63
N ASN A 80 9.67 -5.71 14.82
CA ASN A 80 8.39 -6.31 15.21
C ASN A 80 7.30 -5.24 15.39
N PRO A 81 6.00 -5.58 15.30
CA PRO A 81 4.93 -4.67 15.66
C PRO A 81 5.13 -4.15 17.10
N THR A 82 5.19 -2.84 17.26
CA THR A 82 5.29 -2.18 18.57
C THR A 82 3.92 -2.03 19.23
N THR A 83 2.87 -1.90 18.41
CA THR A 83 1.48 -1.85 18.87
C THR A 83 0.63 -2.80 18.05
N ILE A 84 -0.27 -3.52 18.72
CA ILE A 84 -1.27 -4.39 18.11
C ILE A 84 -2.62 -3.91 18.62
N LEU A 85 -3.43 -3.33 17.73
CA LEU A 85 -4.79 -2.91 18.05
C LEU A 85 -5.76 -4.06 17.76
N PRO A 86 -6.65 -4.41 18.70
CA PRO A 86 -7.70 -5.39 18.45
C PRO A 86 -8.77 -4.75 17.55
N THR A 87 -8.84 -5.16 16.27
CA THR A 87 -10.04 -4.89 15.48
C THR A 87 -11.05 -5.99 15.83
N ILE A 88 -12.26 -5.63 16.25
CA ILE A 88 -13.19 -6.63 16.82
C ILE A 88 -13.89 -7.46 15.71
N PHE A 89 -13.59 -7.16 14.43
CA PHE A 89 -14.38 -7.59 13.28
C PHE A 89 -13.48 -8.03 12.11
N SER A 90 -13.93 -9.06 11.39
CA SER A 90 -13.25 -9.64 10.24
C SER A 90 -13.40 -8.79 8.98
N ASP A 91 -12.42 -8.89 8.08
CA ASP A 91 -12.42 -8.28 6.74
C ASP A 91 -12.29 -6.74 6.70
N ASN A 92 -11.25 -6.22 7.35
CA ASN A 92 -10.74 -4.87 7.08
C ASN A 92 -10.00 -4.83 5.73
N TRP A 93 -10.42 -3.99 4.79
CA TRP A 93 -9.76 -3.85 3.47
C TRP A 93 -8.73 -2.73 3.42
N SER A 94 -8.93 -1.66 4.19
CA SER A 94 -8.11 -0.44 4.13
C SER A 94 -7.78 0.17 5.50
N VAL A 95 -6.59 0.76 5.59
CA VAL A 95 -6.13 1.55 6.73
C VAL A 95 -5.37 2.79 6.25
N PHE A 96 -5.51 3.89 6.97
CA PHE A 96 -4.76 5.14 6.78
C PHE A 96 -4.40 5.72 8.15
N ILE A 97 -3.23 6.33 8.30
CA ILE A 97 -2.83 7.05 9.53
C ILE A 97 -2.50 8.51 9.18
N THR A 98 -2.99 9.44 10.01
CA THR A 98 -2.70 10.87 9.87
C THR A 98 -1.40 11.26 10.58
N ASP A 99 -0.87 12.44 10.24
CA ASP A 99 0.20 13.13 10.97
C ASP A 99 -0.17 13.48 12.42
N THR A 100 -1.48 13.56 12.72
CA THR A 100 -2.01 13.64 14.10
C THR A 100 -2.04 12.29 14.83
N ASN A 101 -1.48 11.22 14.24
CA ASN A 101 -1.48 9.85 14.75
C ASN A 101 -2.88 9.22 14.92
N ASP A 102 -3.86 9.69 14.15
CA ASP A 102 -5.19 9.11 14.08
C ASP A 102 -5.25 8.06 12.96
N ILE A 103 -5.59 6.83 13.34
CA ILE A 103 -5.71 5.69 12.44
C ILE A 103 -7.17 5.51 12.05
N TYR A 104 -7.43 5.51 10.74
CA TYR A 104 -8.73 5.26 10.14
C TYR A 104 -8.74 3.85 9.54
N ILE A 105 -9.67 3.02 10.00
CA ILE A 105 -9.76 1.60 9.60
C ILE A 105 -11.15 1.33 9.04
N ASP A 106 -11.21 0.73 7.85
CA ASP A 106 -12.42 0.17 7.25
C ASP A 106 -12.87 -1.05 8.06
N ILE A 107 -14.11 -1.02 8.55
CA ILE A 107 -14.75 -2.09 9.30
C ILE A 107 -15.94 -2.62 8.50
N ASN A 108 -15.87 -3.89 8.15
CA ASN A 108 -17.00 -4.69 7.71
C ASN A 108 -17.48 -5.55 8.90
N TYR A 109 -18.80 -5.64 9.11
CA TYR A 109 -19.38 -6.63 10.01
C TYR A 109 -20.61 -7.27 9.35
N ASN A 110 -20.53 -8.60 9.17
CA ASN A 110 -21.55 -9.45 8.54
C ASN A 110 -22.08 -8.93 7.19
N SER A 111 -21.27 -8.19 6.42
CA SER A 111 -21.65 -7.58 5.12
C SER A 111 -22.87 -6.66 5.18
N VAL A 112 -23.21 -6.12 6.35
CA VAL A 112 -24.37 -5.23 6.56
C VAL A 112 -24.07 -3.96 7.37
N ASN A 113 -22.99 -3.93 8.14
CA ASN A 113 -22.61 -2.79 8.98
C ASN A 113 -21.20 -2.30 8.60
N TYR A 114 -21.15 -1.57 7.48
CA TYR A 114 -19.93 -0.94 6.97
C TYR A 114 -19.71 0.42 7.62
N ARG A 115 -18.53 0.66 8.16
CA ARG A 115 -18.14 1.95 8.74
C ARG A 115 -16.63 2.12 8.73
N VAL A 116 -16.17 3.37 8.76
CA VAL A 116 -14.77 3.68 9.09
C VAL A 116 -14.72 4.11 10.56
N GLU A 117 -13.84 3.45 11.32
CA GLU A 117 -13.58 3.77 12.72
C GLU A 117 -12.28 4.56 12.85
N LYS A 118 -12.24 5.46 13.84
CA LYS A 118 -11.05 6.24 14.22
C LYS A 118 -10.45 5.67 15.50
N TRP A 119 -9.14 5.41 15.49
CA TRP A 119 -8.36 4.87 16.59
C TRP A 119 -7.10 5.72 16.81
N GLY A 120 -6.74 6.01 18.05
CA GLY A 120 -5.42 6.57 18.37
C GLY A 120 -4.34 5.49 18.50
N LEU A 121 -3.06 5.84 18.32
CA LEU A 121 -1.92 4.92 18.51
C LEU A 121 -1.93 4.15 19.86
N ASN A 122 -2.53 4.74 20.90
CA ASN A 122 -2.63 4.11 22.23
C ASN A 122 -3.80 3.10 22.36
N GLY A 123 -4.49 2.78 21.25
CA GLY A 123 -5.67 1.90 21.23
C GLY A 123 -6.96 2.54 21.74
N THR A 124 -6.99 3.86 21.88
CA THR A 124 -8.20 4.62 22.21
C THR A 124 -9.09 4.75 20.98
N GLN A 125 -10.22 4.03 20.95
CA GLN A 125 -11.24 4.13 19.92
C GLN A 125 -12.08 5.41 20.09
N SER A 126 -12.40 6.09 18.99
CA SER A 126 -13.34 7.20 18.99
C SER A 126 -14.79 6.71 19.00
N SER A 127 -15.69 7.43 19.68
CA SER A 127 -17.13 7.15 19.65
C SER A 127 -17.82 7.61 18.35
N THR A 128 -17.16 8.43 17.52
CA THR A 128 -17.73 8.97 16.28
C THR A 128 -17.33 8.12 15.07
N ASN A 129 -18.17 7.15 14.72
CA ASN A 129 -17.99 6.30 13.54
C ASN A 129 -18.51 6.95 12.27
N ILE A 130 -17.86 6.68 11.13
CA ILE A 130 -18.24 7.18 9.82
C ILE A 130 -19.00 6.08 9.09
N THR A 131 -20.32 6.18 9.04
CA THR A 131 -21.16 5.23 8.31
C THR A 131 -20.86 5.28 6.81
N VAL A 132 -20.61 4.11 6.22
CA VAL A 132 -20.46 3.93 4.77
C VAL A 132 -21.42 2.84 4.29
N SER A 133 -21.62 2.70 2.98
CA SER A 133 -22.60 1.77 2.38
C SER A 133 -21.97 0.57 1.68
N GLY A 134 -20.71 0.26 1.98
CA GLY A 134 -19.90 -0.81 1.39
C GLY A 134 -18.43 -0.66 1.76
N GLU A 135 -17.63 -1.69 1.50
CA GLU A 135 -16.21 -1.77 1.85
C GLU A 135 -15.38 -0.68 1.16
N CYS A 136 -14.50 -0.02 1.92
CA CYS A 136 -13.54 0.91 1.37
C CYS A 136 -12.34 0.13 0.81
N GLY A 137 -12.24 0.03 -0.52
CA GLY A 137 -11.08 -0.56 -1.21
C GLY A 137 -9.79 0.25 -1.02
N GLY A 138 -9.93 1.52 -0.64
CA GLY A 138 -8.87 2.41 -0.19
C GLY A 138 -9.44 3.52 0.70
N LEU A 139 -8.64 3.97 1.68
CA LEU A 139 -8.91 5.12 2.53
C LEU A 139 -7.80 6.15 2.33
N PHE A 140 -8.16 7.43 2.42
CA PHE A 140 -7.22 8.54 2.36
C PHE A 140 -7.75 9.72 3.18
N VAL A 141 -6.90 10.42 3.92
CA VAL A 141 -7.24 11.70 4.56
C VAL A 141 -6.42 12.82 3.92
N ASP A 142 -7.08 13.88 3.45
CA ASP A 142 -6.40 15.05 2.89
C ASP A 142 -5.96 16.07 3.95
N ILE A 143 -5.16 17.05 3.53
CA ILE A 143 -4.70 18.18 4.36
C ILE A 143 -5.82 19.06 4.94
N ASN A 144 -7.09 18.85 4.55
CA ASN A 144 -8.25 19.53 5.11
C ASN A 144 -9.03 18.70 6.13
N ASN A 145 -8.48 17.56 6.55
CA ASN A 145 -9.17 16.54 7.34
C ASN A 145 -10.45 16.06 6.63
N THR A 146 -10.38 15.84 5.32
CA THR A 146 -11.44 15.17 4.55
C THR A 146 -11.05 13.71 4.38
N LEU A 147 -11.85 12.79 4.92
CA LEU A 147 -11.71 11.37 4.67
C LEU A 147 -12.35 11.03 3.32
N TYR A 148 -11.65 10.24 2.52
CA TYR A 148 -12.12 9.64 1.27
C TYR A 148 -12.20 8.12 1.43
N CYS A 149 -13.24 7.52 0.84
CA CYS A 149 -13.44 6.08 0.79
C CYS A 149 -13.89 5.67 -0.62
N SER A 150 -13.12 4.81 -1.27
CA SER A 150 -13.49 4.16 -2.55
C SER A 150 -14.32 2.93 -2.26
N MET A 151 -15.64 3.03 -2.46
CA MET A 151 -16.57 1.96 -2.17
C MET A 151 -16.51 0.88 -3.26
N TYR A 152 -15.83 -0.22 -2.96
CA TYR A 152 -15.42 -1.21 -3.97
C TYR A 152 -16.63 -1.83 -4.70
N TYR A 153 -17.61 -2.38 -3.96
CA TYR A 153 -18.82 -2.96 -4.57
C TYR A 153 -19.95 -1.95 -4.84
N VAL A 154 -19.74 -0.66 -4.54
CA VAL A 154 -20.74 0.43 -4.77
C VAL A 154 -20.29 1.39 -5.88
N TYR A 155 -19.18 1.10 -6.56
CA TYR A 155 -18.78 1.75 -7.83
C TYR A 155 -18.63 3.29 -7.76
N LYS A 156 -18.29 3.82 -6.58
CA LYS A 156 -18.11 5.26 -6.35
C LYS A 156 -17.06 5.55 -5.27
N VAL A 157 -16.53 6.76 -5.27
CA VAL A 157 -15.72 7.31 -4.18
C VAL A 157 -16.56 8.37 -3.47
N ILE A 158 -16.64 8.28 -2.14
CA ILE A 158 -17.24 9.31 -1.30
C ILE A 158 -16.15 10.10 -0.55
N SER A 159 -16.48 11.32 -0.14
CA SER A 159 -15.69 12.08 0.81
C SER A 159 -16.55 12.62 1.96
N ARG A 160 -15.91 12.90 3.09
CA ARG A 160 -16.53 13.48 4.29
C ARG A 160 -15.52 14.35 5.03
N SER A 161 -15.88 15.58 5.38
CA SER A 161 -15.09 16.39 6.31
C SER A 161 -15.19 15.84 7.74
N LEU A 162 -14.05 15.55 8.34
CA LEU A 162 -13.89 15.11 9.73
C LEU A 162 -14.06 16.27 10.72
N ASN A 163 -13.95 17.51 10.24
CA ASN A 163 -14.23 18.72 11.04
C ASN A 163 -15.74 18.99 11.18
N SER A 164 -16.60 18.29 10.43
CA SER A 164 -18.06 18.41 10.51
C SER A 164 -18.64 17.48 11.57
N SER A 165 -19.52 18.03 12.42
CA SER A 165 -20.36 17.24 13.34
C SER A 165 -21.44 16.43 12.62
N THR A 166 -21.70 16.68 11.33
CA THR A 166 -22.67 15.91 10.54
C THR A 166 -22.06 14.61 10.01
N ASN A 167 -22.85 13.52 10.00
CA ASN A 167 -22.47 12.25 9.37
C ASN A 167 -22.62 12.24 7.83
N SER A 168 -22.77 13.41 7.21
CA SER A 168 -23.01 13.55 5.77
C SER A 168 -21.74 13.30 4.96
N SER A 169 -21.82 12.40 3.99
CA SER A 169 -20.81 12.22 2.94
C SER A 169 -21.35 12.72 1.59
N ILE A 170 -20.42 13.09 0.69
CA ILE A 170 -20.72 13.48 -0.69
C ILE A 170 -20.02 12.52 -1.65
N THR A 171 -20.65 12.22 -2.79
CA THR A 171 -19.97 11.49 -3.88
C THR A 171 -18.99 12.44 -4.58
N VAL A 172 -17.75 11.98 -4.79
CA VAL A 172 -16.69 12.75 -5.48
C VAL A 172 -16.18 12.08 -6.77
N ALA A 173 -16.47 10.80 -6.98
CA ALA A 173 -16.24 10.10 -8.23
C ALA A 173 -17.18 8.90 -8.39
N GLY A 174 -17.55 8.54 -9.62
CA GLY A 174 -18.50 7.45 -9.91
C GLY A 174 -19.96 7.83 -9.64
N ASP A 175 -20.90 7.26 -10.42
CA ASP A 175 -22.35 7.51 -10.27
C ASP A 175 -23.08 6.46 -9.40
N GLY A 176 -22.35 5.49 -8.84
CA GLY A 176 -22.90 4.36 -8.06
C GLY A 176 -23.21 3.11 -8.90
N ASN A 177 -23.03 3.15 -10.22
CA ASN A 177 -23.23 2.02 -11.12
C ASN A 177 -21.90 1.58 -11.75
N SER A 178 -21.72 0.27 -11.90
CA SER A 178 -20.56 -0.27 -12.61
C SER A 178 -20.56 0.17 -14.08
N GLY A 179 -19.38 0.55 -14.58
CA GLY A 179 -19.18 0.87 -15.99
C GLY A 179 -17.85 1.57 -16.26
N SER A 180 -17.54 1.75 -17.55
CA SER A 180 -16.26 2.28 -18.05
C SER A 180 -16.34 3.70 -18.64
N THR A 181 -17.49 4.39 -18.53
CA THR A 181 -17.60 5.81 -18.92
C THR A 181 -16.72 6.70 -18.03
N SER A 182 -16.54 7.97 -18.40
CA SER A 182 -15.82 8.95 -17.58
C SER A 182 -16.46 9.17 -16.20
N THR A 183 -17.79 9.07 -16.11
CA THR A 183 -18.57 9.24 -14.87
C THR A 183 -18.76 7.94 -14.07
N ARG A 184 -18.28 6.79 -14.56
CA ARG A 184 -18.44 5.48 -13.90
C ARG A 184 -17.11 4.86 -13.52
N LEU A 185 -17.18 4.00 -12.52
CA LEU A 185 -16.08 3.21 -11.99
C LEU A 185 -16.53 1.75 -11.93
N ASN A 186 -15.59 0.83 -11.90
CA ASN A 186 -15.83 -0.60 -11.71
C ASN A 186 -14.82 -1.10 -10.67
N ARG A 187 -15.31 -1.40 -9.46
CA ARG A 187 -14.47 -1.83 -8.32
C ARG A 187 -13.33 -0.85 -7.98
N PRO A 188 -13.62 0.45 -7.71
CA PRO A 188 -12.58 1.40 -7.34
C PRO A 188 -11.84 0.94 -6.09
N SER A 189 -10.51 0.93 -6.15
CA SER A 189 -9.62 0.38 -5.12
C SER A 189 -8.75 1.50 -4.52
N GLY A 190 -7.42 1.45 -4.63
CA GLY A 190 -6.53 2.49 -4.12
C GLY A 190 -6.86 3.88 -4.66
N ILE A 191 -6.74 4.87 -3.78
CA ILE A 191 -7.01 6.27 -4.06
C ILE A 191 -5.88 7.15 -3.52
N PHE A 192 -5.66 8.29 -4.18
CA PHE A 192 -4.71 9.32 -3.73
C PHE A 192 -5.32 10.70 -3.99
N VAL A 193 -5.19 11.61 -3.03
CA VAL A 193 -5.66 13.00 -3.16
C VAL A 193 -4.48 13.95 -2.99
N THR A 194 -4.21 14.75 -4.02
CA THR A 194 -3.13 15.73 -4.03
C THR A 194 -3.43 16.94 -3.13
N VAL A 195 -2.41 17.77 -2.86
CA VAL A 195 -2.55 19.05 -2.13
C VAL A 195 -3.49 20.07 -2.79
N ASN A 196 -3.78 19.92 -4.10
CA ASN A 196 -4.82 20.69 -4.80
C ASN A 196 -6.17 19.94 -4.93
N PHE A 197 -6.38 18.92 -4.11
CA PHE A 197 -7.62 18.13 -3.98
C PHE A 197 -8.05 17.34 -5.22
N LYS A 198 -7.14 17.14 -6.18
CA LYS A 198 -7.37 16.28 -7.33
C LYS A 198 -7.29 14.82 -6.90
N LEU A 199 -8.37 14.07 -7.16
CA LEU A 199 -8.51 12.68 -6.77
C LEU A 199 -8.03 11.77 -7.90
N TYR A 200 -7.16 10.81 -7.59
CA TYR A 200 -6.75 9.71 -8.47
C TYR A 200 -7.34 8.41 -7.93
N VAL A 201 -7.90 7.58 -8.81
CA VAL A 201 -8.60 6.34 -8.48
C VAL A 201 -8.07 5.20 -9.33
N ALA A 202 -7.63 4.13 -8.68
CA ALA A 202 -7.36 2.85 -9.32
C ALA A 202 -8.68 2.14 -9.62
N ASP A 203 -9.12 2.25 -10.88
CA ASP A 203 -10.39 1.75 -11.39
C ASP A 203 -10.22 0.28 -11.83
N TYR A 204 -10.00 -0.59 -10.83
CA TYR A 204 -9.53 -1.97 -10.94
C TYR A 204 -10.23 -2.76 -12.06
N GLY A 205 -11.56 -2.80 -12.04
CA GLY A 205 -12.36 -3.59 -12.97
C GLY A 205 -12.43 -3.02 -14.39
N ASN A 206 -11.92 -1.80 -14.61
CA ASN A 206 -11.75 -1.18 -15.93
C ASN A 206 -10.27 -1.10 -16.34
N SER A 207 -9.34 -1.66 -15.55
CA SER A 207 -7.90 -1.71 -15.83
C SER A 207 -7.27 -0.35 -16.18
N ARG A 208 -7.66 0.71 -15.46
CA ARG A 208 -7.20 2.09 -15.69
C ARG A 208 -7.01 2.88 -14.41
N ILE A 209 -6.31 4.01 -14.49
CA ILE A 209 -6.36 5.07 -13.49
C ILE A 209 -7.27 6.19 -14.01
N GLN A 210 -8.27 6.60 -13.22
CA GLN A 210 -9.07 7.80 -13.49
C GLN A 210 -8.63 8.94 -12.55
N SER A 211 -8.67 10.17 -13.05
CA SER A 211 -8.42 11.38 -12.26
C SER A 211 -9.62 12.33 -12.32
N PHE A 212 -9.97 12.94 -11.20
CA PHE A 212 -11.15 13.78 -11.02
C PHE A 212 -10.72 15.13 -10.43
N GLU A 213 -11.07 16.22 -11.11
CA GLU A 213 -10.84 17.58 -10.60
C GLU A 213 -11.79 17.88 -9.43
N PRO A 214 -11.41 18.75 -8.48
CA PRO A 214 -12.23 19.08 -7.31
C PRO A 214 -13.65 19.50 -7.68
N GLY A 215 -14.66 18.75 -7.19
CA GLY A 215 -16.08 19.01 -7.46
C GLY A 215 -16.59 18.53 -8.83
N ASN A 216 -15.78 17.88 -9.65
CA ASN A 216 -16.19 17.34 -10.95
C ASN A 216 -16.29 15.81 -10.95
N LEU A 217 -17.47 15.28 -11.21
CA LEU A 217 -17.74 13.83 -11.30
C LEU A 217 -17.32 13.19 -12.63
N THR A 218 -16.84 13.97 -13.60
CA THR A 218 -16.37 13.48 -14.90
C THR A 218 -14.88 13.18 -14.84
N GLY A 219 -14.53 11.90 -14.80
CA GLY A 219 -13.15 11.45 -14.76
C GLY A 219 -12.41 11.60 -16.08
N THR A 220 -11.12 11.93 -15.99
CA THR A 220 -10.16 11.86 -17.09
C THR A 220 -9.28 10.64 -16.87
N THR A 221 -9.30 9.70 -17.82
CA THR A 221 -8.43 8.51 -17.81
C THR A 221 -6.97 8.93 -18.03
N VAL A 222 -6.08 8.51 -17.13
CA VAL A 222 -4.64 8.76 -17.24
C VAL A 222 -4.05 7.82 -18.29
N SER A 223 -3.29 8.36 -19.26
CA SER A 223 -2.60 7.54 -20.27
C SER A 223 -1.36 6.89 -19.65
N VAL A 224 -1.36 5.56 -19.55
CA VAL A 224 -0.28 4.77 -18.94
C VAL A 224 0.31 3.82 -20.00
N ASN A 225 1.28 4.35 -20.75
CA ASN A 225 2.01 3.59 -21.77
C ASN A 225 3.35 3.11 -21.19
N VAL A 226 3.49 1.80 -20.98
CA VAL A 226 4.67 1.19 -20.35
C VAL A 226 5.66 0.73 -21.42
N LEU A 227 6.79 1.45 -21.56
CA LEU A 227 7.70 1.31 -22.69
C LEU A 227 8.42 -0.05 -22.79
N THR A 228 8.66 -0.72 -21.66
CA THR A 228 9.54 -1.90 -21.56
C THR A 228 8.82 -3.22 -21.34
N SER A 229 7.48 -3.20 -21.29
CA SER A 229 6.64 -4.38 -21.08
C SER A 229 5.25 -4.06 -21.63
N PRO A 230 4.91 -4.55 -22.85
CA PRO A 230 3.81 -4.01 -23.68
C PRO A 230 2.40 -4.30 -23.15
N ASN A 231 2.28 -5.02 -22.03
CA ASN A 231 1.01 -5.18 -21.35
C ASN A 231 0.50 -3.81 -20.87
N THR A 232 -0.74 -3.46 -21.23
CA THR A 232 -1.48 -2.38 -20.59
C THR A 232 -1.65 -2.66 -19.08
N LEU A 233 -2.08 -1.67 -18.31
CA LEU A 233 -2.56 -1.93 -16.95
C LEU A 233 -3.62 -3.05 -16.95
N ASN A 234 -3.65 -3.83 -15.87
CA ASN A 234 -4.56 -4.93 -15.63
C ASN A 234 -4.85 -5.03 -14.13
N GLY A 235 -6.07 -4.69 -13.71
CA GLY A 235 -6.45 -4.68 -12.30
C GLY A 235 -5.52 -3.84 -11.41
N PRO A 236 -5.29 -2.54 -11.68
CA PRO A 236 -4.51 -1.69 -10.78
C PRO A 236 -5.20 -1.59 -9.43
N THR A 237 -4.44 -1.73 -8.34
CA THR A 237 -4.94 -1.75 -6.95
C THR A 237 -4.45 -0.58 -6.11
N GLY A 238 -3.28 -0.01 -6.41
CA GLY A 238 -2.66 1.07 -5.66
C GLY A 238 -2.16 2.19 -6.56
N VAL A 239 -2.25 3.43 -6.07
CA VAL A 239 -1.75 4.64 -6.74
C VAL A 239 -1.17 5.59 -5.69
N VAL A 240 0.06 6.06 -5.90
CA VAL A 240 0.75 7.06 -5.07
C VAL A 240 1.55 8.03 -5.96
N MET A 241 2.00 9.16 -5.41
CA MET A 241 2.80 10.15 -6.15
C MET A 241 4.01 10.65 -5.37
N ASP A 242 5.07 10.96 -6.11
CA ASP A 242 6.28 11.61 -5.61
C ASP A 242 6.08 13.14 -5.48
N ALA A 243 7.10 13.86 -4.96
CA ALA A 243 7.04 15.31 -4.75
C ALA A 243 6.84 16.14 -6.03
N ASP A 244 7.17 15.59 -7.20
CA ASP A 244 7.02 16.24 -8.50
C ASP A 244 5.72 15.85 -9.21
N ASN A 245 4.84 15.08 -8.54
CA ASN A 245 3.59 14.51 -9.04
C ASN A 245 3.77 13.40 -10.09
N ASN A 246 4.91 12.70 -10.08
CA ASN A 246 5.10 11.47 -10.85
C ASN A 246 4.27 10.34 -10.24
N LEU A 247 3.48 9.65 -11.06
CA LEU A 247 2.60 8.57 -10.62
C LEU A 247 3.33 7.24 -10.49
N PHE A 248 3.07 6.53 -9.40
CA PHE A 248 3.47 5.15 -9.19
C PHE A 248 2.22 4.29 -8.95
N ILE A 249 2.10 3.21 -9.71
CA ILE A 249 0.89 2.38 -9.80
C ILE A 249 1.27 0.94 -9.54
N LEU A 250 0.52 0.29 -8.65
CA LEU A 250 0.58 -1.15 -8.42
C LEU A 250 -0.38 -1.84 -9.40
N ASP A 251 0.18 -2.52 -10.38
CA ASP A 251 -0.50 -3.16 -11.49
C ASP A 251 -0.71 -4.64 -11.15
N SER A 252 -1.68 -4.89 -10.26
CA SER A 252 -1.76 -6.11 -9.44
C SER A 252 -1.85 -7.40 -10.23
N SER A 253 -2.74 -7.46 -11.23
CA SER A 253 -2.92 -8.67 -12.04
C SER A 253 -1.74 -8.93 -12.99
N ASN A 254 -0.90 -7.91 -13.25
CA ASN A 254 0.38 -8.05 -13.94
C ASN A 254 1.57 -8.23 -12.97
N ASN A 255 1.33 -8.33 -11.65
CA ASN A 255 2.32 -8.57 -10.59
C ASN A 255 3.53 -7.61 -10.60
N ARG A 256 3.30 -6.34 -10.97
CA ARG A 256 4.37 -5.36 -11.17
C ARG A 256 4.02 -3.98 -10.60
N ILE A 257 5.04 -3.14 -10.42
CA ILE A 257 4.90 -1.71 -10.13
C ILE A 257 5.39 -0.94 -11.35
N VAL A 258 4.60 0.03 -11.80
CA VAL A 258 4.98 0.95 -12.88
C VAL A 258 5.04 2.39 -12.36
N GLY A 259 5.98 3.18 -12.87
CA GLY A 259 6.22 4.55 -12.43
C GLY A 259 6.41 5.48 -13.63
N SER A 260 6.02 6.75 -13.48
CA SER A 260 6.26 7.78 -14.49
C SER A 260 7.77 8.00 -14.73
N SER A 261 8.08 8.45 -15.94
CA SER A 261 9.42 8.57 -16.51
C SER A 261 9.38 9.64 -17.62
N VAL A 262 10.55 10.15 -18.05
CA VAL A 262 10.65 11.20 -19.09
C VAL A 262 9.85 10.87 -20.36
N ASN A 263 9.79 9.59 -20.71
CA ASN A 263 9.20 9.09 -21.95
C ASN A 263 7.83 8.39 -21.76
N GLY A 264 7.15 8.57 -20.62
CA GLY A 264 5.88 7.90 -20.31
C GLY A 264 5.97 7.10 -19.02
N PHE A 265 5.57 5.82 -19.02
CA PHE A 265 5.75 4.94 -17.87
C PHE A 265 6.85 3.90 -18.12
N ARG A 266 7.57 3.54 -17.07
CA ARG A 266 8.44 2.34 -17.04
C ARG A 266 7.97 1.38 -15.96
N CYS A 267 8.34 0.12 -16.10
CA CYS A 267 8.27 -0.79 -14.97
C CYS A 267 9.40 -0.51 -13.96
N ILE A 268 9.10 -0.69 -12.68
CA ILE A 268 9.97 -0.43 -11.52
C ILE A 268 10.30 -1.74 -10.78
N VAL A 269 9.31 -2.60 -10.56
CA VAL A 269 9.41 -3.89 -9.84
C VAL A 269 8.55 -4.92 -10.59
N GLY A 270 8.95 -6.19 -10.62
CA GLY A 270 8.14 -7.29 -11.18
C GLY A 270 8.07 -7.30 -12.71
N CYS A 271 9.05 -6.73 -13.41
CA CYS A 271 8.94 -6.40 -14.84
C CYS A 271 8.86 -7.57 -15.82
N LEU A 272 9.11 -8.80 -15.35
CA LEU A 272 8.85 -10.03 -16.11
C LEU A 272 7.36 -10.41 -16.14
N GLY A 273 6.50 -9.75 -15.34
CA GLY A 273 5.05 -10.00 -15.28
C GLY A 273 4.63 -11.33 -14.62
N THR A 274 5.60 -12.17 -14.25
CA THR A 274 5.37 -13.46 -13.59
C THR A 274 4.97 -13.27 -12.13
N SER A 275 3.85 -13.86 -11.71
CA SER A 275 3.57 -14.06 -10.29
C SER A 275 4.59 -15.02 -9.66
N GLY A 276 4.87 -14.86 -8.37
CA GLY A 276 5.70 -15.79 -7.62
C GLY A 276 6.12 -15.26 -6.25
N SER A 277 6.87 -16.06 -5.50
CA SER A 277 7.27 -15.80 -4.12
C SER A 277 8.74 -15.38 -3.97
N ALA A 278 9.52 -15.30 -5.05
CA ALA A 278 10.89 -14.81 -5.01
C ALA A 278 10.97 -13.35 -4.52
N SER A 279 12.16 -12.89 -4.12
CA SER A 279 12.40 -11.51 -3.66
C SER A 279 12.11 -10.44 -4.70
N TYR A 280 12.19 -10.79 -6.00
CA TYR A 280 11.94 -9.91 -7.14
C TYR A 280 10.56 -10.11 -7.79
N GLN A 281 9.73 -10.99 -7.22
CA GLN A 281 8.37 -11.27 -7.68
C GLN A 281 7.34 -10.76 -6.66
N LEU A 282 6.17 -10.41 -7.19
CA LEU A 282 4.96 -10.15 -6.43
C LEU A 282 3.91 -11.18 -6.82
N ASN A 283 2.86 -11.32 -6.02
CA ASN A 283 1.72 -12.17 -6.29
C ASN A 283 0.44 -11.49 -5.80
N SER A 284 -0.36 -10.93 -6.72
CA SER A 284 -1.62 -10.25 -6.39
C SER A 284 -1.46 -9.17 -5.29
N ALA A 285 -0.40 -8.37 -5.39
CA ALA A 285 -0.10 -7.32 -4.42
C ALA A 285 -1.19 -6.23 -4.43
N TRP A 286 -1.54 -5.69 -3.26
CA TRP A 286 -2.77 -4.88 -3.10
C TRP A 286 -2.53 -3.40 -2.77
N SER A 287 -1.51 -3.06 -1.99
CA SER A 287 -1.21 -1.70 -1.59
C SER A 287 0.27 -1.39 -1.75
N LEU A 288 0.60 -0.13 -2.05
CA LEU A 288 1.96 0.40 -1.99
C LEU A 288 2.01 1.72 -1.21
N SER A 289 3.15 1.99 -0.59
CA SER A 289 3.46 3.26 0.06
C SER A 289 4.97 3.53 0.01
N PHE A 290 5.39 4.77 0.28
CA PHE A 290 6.80 5.13 0.39
C PHE A 290 7.18 5.39 1.85
N ASP A 291 8.42 5.08 2.24
CA ASP A 291 9.03 5.70 3.42
C ASP A 291 9.67 7.07 3.07
N SER A 292 10.04 7.83 4.10
CA SER A 292 10.64 9.16 4.01
C SER A 292 11.93 9.20 3.19
N THR A 293 12.61 8.06 3.05
CA THR A 293 13.83 7.89 2.24
C THR A 293 13.57 7.45 0.80
N GLY A 294 12.31 7.13 0.47
CA GLY A 294 11.86 6.74 -0.86
C GLY A 294 11.95 5.23 -1.17
N ASN A 295 12.06 4.37 -0.16
CA ASN A 295 11.90 2.93 -0.37
C ASN A 295 10.42 2.59 -0.61
N ILE A 296 10.13 1.58 -1.43
CA ILE A 296 8.76 1.16 -1.70
C ILE A 296 8.38 0.03 -0.75
N PHE A 297 7.33 0.25 0.04
CA PHE A 297 6.66 -0.76 0.84
C PHE A 297 5.45 -1.29 0.08
N VAL A 298 5.27 -2.62 0.05
CA VAL A 298 4.24 -3.29 -0.77
C VAL A 298 3.58 -4.40 0.04
N SER A 299 2.24 -4.44 0.06
CA SER A 299 1.50 -5.60 0.58
C SER A 299 1.38 -6.67 -0.51
N ASP A 300 2.23 -7.68 -0.42
CA ASP A 300 2.34 -8.77 -1.38
C ASP A 300 1.33 -9.88 -1.00
N SER A 301 0.05 -9.56 -1.22
CA SER A 301 -1.07 -10.19 -0.51
C SER A 301 -1.19 -11.71 -0.77
N GLY A 302 -1.00 -12.14 -2.02
CA GLY A 302 -1.04 -13.56 -2.41
C GLY A 302 0.12 -14.39 -1.86
N ASN A 303 1.19 -13.75 -1.40
CA ASN A 303 2.31 -14.39 -0.69
C ASN A 303 2.23 -14.20 0.85
N GLY A 304 1.22 -13.50 1.37
CA GLY A 304 1.06 -13.27 2.80
C GLY A 304 2.20 -12.48 3.45
N ARG A 305 2.79 -11.49 2.75
CA ARG A 305 3.96 -10.75 3.26
C ARG A 305 3.92 -9.26 2.93
N ILE A 306 4.72 -8.48 3.66
CA ILE A 306 5.07 -7.09 3.32
C ILE A 306 6.50 -7.07 2.79
N GLN A 307 6.69 -6.55 1.58
CA GLN A 307 7.98 -6.41 0.91
C GLN A 307 8.48 -4.96 1.00
N LYS A 308 9.79 -4.77 1.20
CA LYS A 308 10.48 -3.47 1.10
C LYS A 308 11.50 -3.49 -0.04
N PHE A 309 11.29 -2.67 -1.06
CA PHE A 309 12.23 -2.45 -2.17
C PHE A 309 13.06 -1.19 -1.88
N ALA A 310 14.37 -1.36 -1.69
CA ALA A 310 15.26 -0.28 -1.28
C ALA A 310 15.61 0.66 -2.47
N LEU A 311 15.51 1.97 -2.28
CA LEU A 311 15.96 2.95 -3.28
C LEU A 311 17.48 2.82 -3.47
N SER A 312 17.92 2.58 -4.70
CA SER A 312 19.31 2.26 -5.03
C SER A 312 20.06 3.41 -5.69
N LYS A 313 19.38 4.19 -6.54
CA LYS A 313 19.97 5.38 -7.20
C LYS A 313 18.91 6.45 -7.35
N ASN A 314 19.27 7.70 -7.06
CA ASN A 314 18.40 8.87 -7.23
C ASN A 314 19.21 10.10 -7.70
N ASP A 315 19.96 9.93 -8.80
CA ASP A 315 20.87 10.96 -9.32
C ASP A 315 20.20 11.86 -10.36
N CYS A 316 20.04 13.14 -10.04
CA CYS A 316 19.46 14.14 -10.95
C CYS A 316 20.48 14.76 -11.92
N ASN A 317 21.78 14.50 -11.73
CA ASN A 317 22.87 15.19 -12.44
C ASN A 317 23.53 14.36 -13.55
N GLN A 318 22.91 13.26 -13.99
CA GLN A 318 23.44 12.42 -15.07
C GLN A 318 22.85 12.86 -16.42
N PRO A 319 23.68 13.21 -17.43
CA PRO A 319 23.22 13.38 -18.79
C PRO A 319 22.55 12.09 -19.29
N THR A 320 21.43 12.22 -20.02
CA THR A 320 20.77 11.10 -20.68
C THR A 320 21.63 10.58 -21.84
N THR A 321 22.58 9.70 -21.53
CA THR A 321 23.28 8.92 -22.56
C THR A 321 22.30 7.93 -23.20
N THR A 322 21.77 8.32 -24.36
CA THR A 322 21.04 7.43 -25.26
C THR A 322 21.98 6.36 -25.78
N ILE A 323 22.03 5.21 -25.11
CA ILE A 323 22.67 4.01 -25.66
C ILE A 323 21.72 3.48 -26.74
N ALA A 324 22.09 3.66 -28.01
CA ALA A 324 21.43 3.00 -29.11
C ALA A 324 21.61 1.48 -28.94
N ALA A 325 20.55 0.72 -29.20
CA ALA A 325 20.62 -0.74 -29.15
C ALA A 325 21.57 -1.25 -30.23
N THR A 326 22.75 -1.73 -29.82
CA THR A 326 23.64 -2.50 -30.68
C THR A 326 23.32 -3.97 -30.48
N GLU A 327 22.93 -4.66 -31.55
CA GLU A 327 22.61 -6.09 -31.51
C GLU A 327 23.84 -6.90 -31.09
N LEU A 328 23.82 -7.51 -29.89
CA LEU A 328 24.76 -8.57 -29.55
C LEU A 328 24.26 -9.89 -30.12
N THR A 329 24.65 -10.16 -31.36
CA THR A 329 24.66 -11.51 -31.92
C THR A 329 25.76 -12.32 -31.23
N THR A 330 25.37 -13.20 -30.30
CA THR A 330 26.28 -14.16 -29.67
C THR A 330 26.69 -15.25 -30.66
N SER A 331 27.78 -15.02 -31.38
CA SER A 331 28.49 -16.09 -32.08
C SER A 331 29.18 -17.01 -31.06
N VAL A 332 28.72 -18.25 -30.98
CA VAL A 332 29.33 -19.28 -30.13
C VAL A 332 30.64 -19.73 -30.77
N ALA A 333 31.76 -19.23 -30.25
CA ALA A 333 33.08 -19.72 -30.61
C ALA A 333 33.37 -21.04 -29.88
N THR A 334 33.17 -22.16 -30.57
CA THR A 334 33.64 -23.48 -30.13
C THR A 334 35.16 -23.57 -30.16
N THR A 335 35.77 -23.99 -29.06
CA THR A 335 37.15 -24.49 -29.03
C THR A 335 37.13 -26.01 -28.89
N THR A 336 37.79 -26.69 -29.83
CA THR A 336 37.93 -28.15 -29.87
C THR A 336 39.28 -28.59 -29.31
N ASP A 337 39.28 -29.58 -28.41
CA ASP A 337 40.29 -30.64 -28.28
C ASP A 337 39.95 -31.53 -27.04
N GLN A 338 40.13 -32.86 -27.00
CA GLN A 338 40.47 -33.81 -28.07
C GLN A 338 40.11 -35.27 -27.66
N SER A 339 39.86 -36.12 -28.67
CA SER A 339 40.06 -37.60 -28.69
C SER A 339 39.15 -38.60 -27.93
N SER A 340 38.57 -39.53 -28.71
CA SER A 340 38.24 -40.95 -28.43
C SER A 340 37.14 -41.29 -27.38
N SER A 341 36.27 -42.31 -27.55
CA SER A 341 36.16 -43.37 -28.58
C SER A 341 34.70 -43.88 -28.77
N THR A 342 34.36 -44.26 -30.01
CA THR A 342 33.37 -45.30 -30.45
C THR A 342 32.52 -46.00 -29.38
N SER A 343 31.19 -46.15 -29.46
CA SER A 343 30.44 -46.88 -30.52
C SER A 343 28.90 -46.80 -30.37
N GLN A 344 28.17 -46.81 -31.50
CA GLN A 344 26.74 -47.20 -31.63
C GLN A 344 26.67 -48.65 -32.20
N PRO A 345 25.51 -49.32 -32.50
CA PRO A 345 24.11 -48.85 -32.61
C PRO A 345 23.02 -49.80 -31.99
N SER A 346 21.72 -49.52 -32.26
CA SER A 346 20.59 -50.45 -32.58
C SER A 346 20.27 -51.68 -31.70
N SER A 347 19.02 -52.14 -31.54
CA SER A 347 17.67 -51.71 -31.99
C SER A 347 16.59 -52.57 -31.28
N THR A 348 15.34 -52.06 -31.27
CA THR A 348 14.02 -52.73 -31.54
C THR A 348 13.79 -54.22 -31.15
N ASP A 349 12.65 -54.63 -30.57
CA ASP A 349 11.38 -55.08 -31.22
C ASP A 349 10.56 -55.88 -30.14
N GLU A 350 9.24 -56.17 -30.17
CA GLU A 350 8.02 -55.69 -30.85
C GLU A 350 6.75 -56.14 -30.04
N TRP A 351 5.64 -55.39 -30.12
CA TRP A 351 4.21 -55.83 -30.22
C TRP A 351 3.54 -56.70 -29.13
N THR A 352 2.60 -56.17 -28.31
CA THR A 352 1.13 -55.95 -28.52
C THR A 352 0.21 -57.18 -28.55
N SER A 353 -0.87 -57.12 -27.75
CA SER A 353 -2.20 -57.61 -28.16
C SER A 353 -3.34 -56.81 -27.49
N MET A 354 -4.27 -56.30 -28.30
CA MET A 354 -5.56 -55.72 -27.90
C MET A 354 -6.48 -56.81 -27.27
N SER A 355 -7.60 -56.53 -26.58
CA SER A 355 -8.76 -55.75 -27.09
C SER A 355 -9.87 -55.42 -26.07
N THR A 356 -10.46 -54.20 -26.21
CA THR A 356 -11.91 -53.83 -26.12
C THR A 356 -12.72 -54.16 -24.83
N THR A 357 -13.66 -53.34 -24.32
CA THR A 357 -14.41 -52.18 -24.87
C THR A 357 -15.11 -51.38 -23.74
N GLY A 358 -15.40 -50.08 -23.93
CA GLY A 358 -16.44 -49.34 -23.14
C GLY A 358 -16.10 -47.89 -22.75
N GLN A 359 -16.86 -46.90 -23.25
CA GLN A 359 -16.82 -45.47 -22.85
C GLN A 359 -17.85 -45.19 -21.72
N ILE A 360 -17.96 -44.05 -21.00
CA ILE A 360 -18.22 -42.64 -21.41
C ILE A 360 -17.82 -41.63 -20.28
N GLN A 361 -17.76 -40.35 -20.64
CA GLN A 361 -17.34 -39.12 -19.92
C GLN A 361 -18.05 -38.65 -18.61
N THR A 362 -17.34 -37.71 -17.95
CA THR A 362 -17.80 -36.49 -17.20
C THR A 362 -18.18 -36.54 -15.71
N SER A 363 -17.89 -35.41 -15.04
CA SER A 363 -18.02 -35.05 -13.61
C SER A 363 -19.36 -34.33 -13.30
N PRO A 364 -19.58 -33.66 -12.14
CA PRO A 364 -18.91 -33.67 -10.81
C PRO A 364 -19.92 -33.94 -9.65
N ASP A 365 -19.48 -33.90 -8.38
CA ASP A 365 -20.00 -32.98 -7.33
C ASP A 365 -19.73 -33.40 -5.87
N SER A 366 -19.94 -32.43 -4.98
CA SER A 366 -19.72 -32.41 -3.53
C SER A 366 -20.54 -33.41 -2.71
N ILE A 367 -20.08 -33.70 -1.49
CA ILE A 367 -20.95 -34.20 -0.41
C ILE A 367 -20.89 -33.24 0.78
N THR A 368 -22.09 -32.84 1.20
CA THR A 368 -22.40 -31.88 2.25
C THR A 368 -22.48 -32.50 3.65
N SER A 369 -22.29 -31.67 4.68
CA SER A 369 -22.76 -31.97 6.03
C SER A 369 -24.26 -31.70 6.14
N THR A 370 -25.05 -32.71 6.52
CA THR A 370 -26.39 -32.49 7.09
C THR A 370 -26.66 -33.48 8.22
N THR A 371 -27.26 -32.98 9.30
CA THR A 371 -27.75 -33.72 10.48
C THR A 371 -28.96 -34.62 10.12
N VAL A 372 -29.44 -35.54 10.98
CA VAL A 372 -30.38 -35.27 12.09
C VAL A 372 -30.80 -36.58 12.82
N LEU A 373 -31.17 -36.44 14.12
CA LEU A 373 -32.00 -37.31 15.00
C LEU A 373 -31.41 -38.56 15.70
N GLY A 374 -31.58 -38.59 17.03
CA GLY A 374 -31.39 -39.76 17.90
C GLY A 374 -31.23 -39.40 19.39
N GLN A 375 -32.33 -39.19 20.12
CA GLN A 375 -32.34 -39.14 21.60
C GLN A 375 -32.01 -40.56 22.15
N THR A 376 -31.53 -40.81 23.38
CA THR A 376 -31.93 -40.27 24.70
C THR A 376 -30.79 -40.33 25.72
N GLY A 377 -30.94 -39.60 26.84
CA GLY A 377 -29.85 -39.32 27.77
C GLY A 377 -29.38 -40.43 28.71
N SER A 378 -28.19 -40.20 29.27
CA SER A 378 -28.02 -40.21 30.72
C SER A 378 -26.85 -39.29 31.12
N THR A 379 -27.12 -38.34 32.00
CA THR A 379 -26.08 -37.52 32.65
C THR A 379 -25.45 -38.31 33.79
N SER A 380 -24.18 -38.67 33.65
CA SER A 380 -23.35 -39.15 34.76
C SER A 380 -22.11 -38.28 34.84
N THR A 381 -22.16 -37.27 35.71
CA THR A 381 -20.99 -36.50 36.13
C THR A 381 -20.03 -37.41 36.90
N THR A 382 -18.92 -37.77 36.27
CA THR A 382 -17.74 -38.29 36.97
C THR A 382 -16.60 -37.27 36.90
N THR A 383 -16.11 -36.90 38.07
CA THR A 383 -15.00 -35.96 38.27
C THR A 383 -13.71 -36.53 37.71
N MET A 384 -12.97 -35.77 36.90
CA MET A 384 -11.58 -36.11 36.59
C MET A 384 -10.72 -36.01 37.85
N ASN A 385 -10.11 -37.12 38.26
CA ASN A 385 -8.96 -37.14 39.14
C ASN A 385 -7.78 -37.83 38.42
N SER A 386 -6.60 -37.21 38.56
CA SER A 386 -5.37 -37.69 37.96
C SER A 386 -4.88 -38.98 38.64
N SER A 387 -4.07 -39.75 37.91
CA SER A 387 -3.31 -40.94 38.37
C SER A 387 -4.04 -42.28 38.32
N ASN A 388 -4.13 -42.85 37.10
CA ASN A 388 -3.89 -44.28 36.88
C ASN A 388 -3.53 -44.53 35.40
N LEU A 389 -2.24 -44.79 35.13
CA LEU A 389 -1.80 -45.33 33.84
C LEU A 389 -2.22 -46.80 33.77
N LEU A 390 -3.42 -47.05 33.24
CA LEU A 390 -3.80 -48.37 32.76
C LEU A 390 -2.99 -48.66 31.50
N PHE A 391 -1.92 -49.43 31.66
CA PHE A 391 -1.23 -50.09 30.56
C PHE A 391 -2.20 -51.06 29.88
N ILE A 392 -2.87 -50.60 28.83
CA ILE A 392 -3.62 -51.49 27.94
C ILE A 392 -2.59 -52.28 27.13
N THR A 393 -2.42 -53.55 27.48
CA THR A 393 -1.69 -54.51 26.65
C THR A 393 -2.37 -54.59 25.26
N SER A 394 -1.60 -54.40 24.20
CA SER A 394 -2.11 -54.34 22.82
C SER A 394 -2.98 -55.56 22.46
N PRO A 395 -4.14 -55.36 21.80
CA PRO A 395 -4.94 -56.44 21.24
C PRO A 395 -4.47 -56.87 19.82
N CYS A 396 -3.44 -56.23 19.27
CA CYS A 396 -3.01 -56.45 17.89
C CYS A 396 -2.14 -57.71 17.78
N ALA A 397 -2.55 -58.64 16.91
CA ALA A 397 -1.86 -59.91 16.69
C ALA A 397 -0.51 -59.76 15.96
N ASP A 398 -0.35 -58.68 15.18
CA ASP A 398 0.93 -58.29 14.57
C ASP A 398 1.60 -57.23 15.44
N GLN A 399 2.86 -57.47 15.81
CA GLN A 399 3.70 -56.55 16.57
C GLN A 399 4.15 -55.32 15.76
N GLN A 400 3.71 -55.15 14.51
CA GLN A 400 4.00 -53.98 13.67
C GLN A 400 2.91 -52.90 13.70
N TRP A 401 1.80 -53.14 14.41
CA TRP A 401 0.63 -52.25 14.42
C TRP A 401 0.10 -51.99 15.83
N THR A 402 -0.43 -50.77 16.04
CA THR A 402 -0.92 -50.28 17.33
C THR A 402 -2.22 -49.48 17.19
N GLY A 403 -2.78 -49.07 18.32
CA GLY A 403 -4.06 -48.37 18.44
C GLY A 403 -5.26 -49.32 18.57
N VAL A 404 -6.41 -48.76 18.98
CA VAL A 404 -7.66 -49.51 19.26
C VAL A 404 -8.17 -50.31 18.06
N TYR A 405 -7.82 -49.88 16.85
CA TYR A 405 -8.21 -50.52 15.58
C TYR A 405 -7.03 -51.13 14.81
N CYS A 406 -5.85 -51.26 15.44
CA CYS A 406 -4.62 -51.83 14.84
C CYS A 406 -4.25 -51.24 13.46
N ASN A 407 -4.48 -49.94 13.28
CA ASN A 407 -4.34 -49.23 12.00
C ASN A 407 -3.24 -48.16 11.99
N VAL A 408 -2.47 -48.06 13.07
CA VAL A 408 -1.30 -47.18 13.19
C VAL A 408 -0.05 -48.06 13.14
N SER A 409 0.83 -47.88 12.15
CA SER A 409 2.15 -48.54 12.14
C SER A 409 2.89 -48.15 13.42
N ASN A 410 3.61 -49.08 14.06
CA ASN A 410 4.48 -48.74 15.18
C ASN A 410 5.96 -48.57 14.77
N ARG A 411 6.28 -48.67 13.47
CA ARG A 411 7.65 -48.55 12.98
C ARG A 411 8.17 -47.10 13.14
N PRO A 412 9.44 -46.88 13.52
CA PRO A 412 9.96 -45.54 13.83
C PRO A 412 9.87 -44.51 12.71
N CYS A 413 10.16 -44.90 11.45
CA CYS A 413 10.13 -43.96 10.32
C CYS A 413 8.71 -43.56 9.91
N ASP A 414 7.71 -44.38 10.21
CA ASP A 414 6.31 -44.20 9.79
C ASP A 414 5.55 -43.26 10.75
N THR A 415 6.04 -43.12 11.98
CA THR A 415 5.35 -42.44 13.09
C THR A 415 6.01 -41.14 13.52
N ILE A 416 7.33 -41.12 13.68
CA ILE A 416 8.06 -40.00 14.29
C ILE A 416 9.29 -39.53 13.51
N ASN A 417 9.80 -40.34 12.56
CA ASN A 417 11.02 -40.12 11.80
C ASN A 417 12.21 -39.64 12.68
N PRO A 418 12.96 -40.56 13.31
CA PRO A 418 14.09 -40.21 14.17
C PRO A 418 15.27 -39.49 13.48
N CYS A 419 15.31 -39.43 12.14
CA CYS A 419 16.43 -38.83 11.41
C CYS A 419 16.35 -37.29 11.40
N ARG A 420 17.32 -36.64 12.03
CA ARG A 420 17.45 -35.19 12.11
C ARG A 420 18.08 -34.62 10.83
N ASN A 421 18.09 -33.28 10.72
CA ASN A 421 18.74 -32.55 9.64
C ASN A 421 18.35 -33.04 8.22
N SER A 422 17.08 -33.39 8.04
CA SER A 422 16.51 -33.93 6.80
C SER A 422 17.17 -35.21 6.28
N GLY A 423 17.77 -36.02 7.18
CA GLY A 423 18.19 -37.38 6.87
C GLY A 423 17.02 -38.27 6.42
N SER A 424 17.28 -39.19 5.50
CA SER A 424 16.28 -40.15 5.02
C SER A 424 16.22 -41.36 5.96
N CYS A 425 15.03 -41.71 6.42
CA CYS A 425 14.79 -42.79 7.37
C CYS A 425 14.34 -44.06 6.67
N PHE A 426 14.98 -45.18 7.00
CA PHE A 426 14.61 -46.50 6.52
C PHE A 426 14.36 -47.42 7.72
N ASN A 427 13.17 -48.01 7.80
CA ASN A 427 12.89 -49.04 8.80
C ASN A 427 13.71 -50.29 8.46
N ASP A 428 14.44 -50.86 9.41
CA ASP A 428 15.12 -52.14 9.21
C ASP A 428 14.12 -53.28 9.45
N ASN A 429 14.20 -54.34 8.65
CA ASN A 429 13.28 -55.48 8.71
C ASN A 429 13.69 -56.55 9.73
N THR A 430 14.77 -56.33 10.49
CA THR A 430 15.29 -57.28 11.49
C THR A 430 14.53 -57.24 12.81
N THR A 431 14.10 -56.06 13.28
CA THR A 431 13.24 -55.91 14.48
C THR A 431 12.28 -54.72 14.32
N VAL A 432 11.25 -54.67 15.18
CA VAL A 432 10.19 -53.65 15.12
C VAL A 432 10.71 -52.23 15.42
N ASP A 433 11.71 -52.11 16.30
CA ASP A 433 12.22 -50.81 16.79
C ASP A 433 13.48 -50.31 16.04
N THR A 434 13.99 -51.05 15.06
CA THR A 434 15.25 -50.72 14.36
C THR A 434 15.03 -49.85 13.12
N TYR A 435 15.87 -48.83 12.98
CA TYR A 435 15.88 -47.90 11.85
C TYR A 435 17.31 -47.52 11.44
N LEU A 436 17.47 -47.06 10.20
CA LEU A 436 18.72 -46.54 9.64
C LEU A 436 18.49 -45.14 9.08
N CYS A 437 19.34 -44.18 9.46
CA CYS A 437 19.35 -42.84 8.89
C CYS A 437 20.45 -42.69 7.83
N GLN A 438 20.06 -42.30 6.61
CA GLN A 438 20.98 -41.85 5.57
C GLN A 438 21.12 -40.33 5.63
N CYS A 439 22.30 -39.86 5.99
CA CYS A 439 22.56 -38.44 6.20
C CYS A 439 22.84 -37.69 4.89
N LEU A 440 22.40 -36.44 4.83
CA LEU A 440 22.77 -35.52 3.76
C LEU A 440 24.24 -35.11 3.90
N GLN A 441 24.84 -34.67 2.79
CA GLN A 441 26.25 -34.24 2.76
C GLN A 441 26.51 -33.14 3.80
N GLY A 442 27.56 -33.33 4.60
CA GLY A 442 27.90 -32.42 5.69
C GLY A 442 27.22 -32.73 7.03
N PHE A 443 26.49 -33.84 7.17
CA PHE A 443 25.97 -34.33 8.45
C PHE A 443 26.46 -35.74 8.78
N ASP A 444 26.68 -36.03 10.06
CA ASP A 444 27.03 -37.38 10.55
C ASP A 444 26.29 -37.76 11.85
N GLY A 445 26.51 -39.00 12.31
CA GLY A 445 25.87 -39.58 13.49
C GLY A 445 24.70 -40.50 13.15
N SER A 446 24.29 -41.32 14.11
CA SER A 446 23.23 -42.34 13.95
C SER A 446 21.84 -41.78 13.62
N GLU A 447 21.58 -40.53 14.03
CA GLU A 447 20.36 -39.77 13.74
C GLU A 447 20.65 -38.59 12.79
N CYS A 448 21.84 -38.55 12.14
CA CYS A 448 22.33 -37.40 11.38
C CYS A 448 22.40 -36.09 12.19
N GLN A 449 22.59 -36.21 13.51
CA GLN A 449 22.49 -35.11 14.47
C GLN A 449 23.68 -34.13 14.44
N ASN A 450 24.84 -34.54 13.92
CA ASN A 450 26.06 -33.73 13.94
C ASN A 450 26.18 -32.92 12.66
N ASP A 451 26.11 -31.59 12.76
CA ASP A 451 26.38 -30.67 11.64
C ASP A 451 27.90 -30.47 11.47
N ARG A 452 28.44 -30.97 10.36
CA ARG A 452 29.86 -30.87 9.95
C ARG A 452 30.08 -29.85 8.84
N ARG A 453 29.05 -29.15 8.39
CA ARG A 453 29.19 -28.13 7.34
C ARG A 453 30.08 -27.00 7.83
N ILE A 454 30.89 -26.47 6.92
CA ILE A 454 31.78 -25.35 7.22
C ILE A 454 30.91 -24.10 7.41
N CYS A 455 29.98 -23.87 6.48
CA CYS A 455 28.94 -22.87 6.60
C CYS A 455 27.69 -23.38 7.36
N LYS A 456 27.82 -23.53 8.68
CA LYS A 456 26.68 -23.80 9.59
C LYS A 456 25.98 -22.52 10.05
N LEU A 457 24.80 -22.67 10.66
CA LEU A 457 24.07 -21.56 11.29
C LEU A 457 24.95 -20.84 12.34
N ASN A 458 25.04 -19.50 12.24
CA ASN A 458 25.91 -18.62 13.05
C ASN A 458 27.43 -18.69 12.73
N THR A 459 27.85 -19.18 11.56
CA THR A 459 29.26 -19.06 11.11
C THR A 459 29.63 -17.62 10.75
N CYS A 460 28.67 -16.89 10.17
CA CYS A 460 28.73 -15.45 9.96
C CYS A 460 27.57 -14.81 10.74
N PHE A 461 27.87 -13.81 11.56
CA PHE A 461 26.89 -13.12 12.39
C PHE A 461 26.14 -12.04 11.58
N ASN A 462 25.06 -11.51 12.16
CA ASN A 462 24.36 -10.31 11.69
C ASN A 462 23.96 -10.34 10.20
N ASN A 463 23.37 -11.45 9.77
CA ASN A 463 22.98 -11.74 8.38
C ASN A 463 24.14 -11.73 7.36
N GLY A 464 25.38 -11.94 7.80
CA GLY A 464 26.49 -12.22 6.89
C GLY A 464 26.28 -13.53 6.12
N GLN A 465 26.58 -13.53 4.83
CA GLN A 465 26.52 -14.72 3.99
C GLN A 465 27.85 -15.48 4.08
N CYS A 466 27.78 -16.76 4.44
CA CYS A 466 28.93 -17.65 4.46
C CYS A 466 29.15 -18.26 3.06
N ASN A 467 30.32 -18.05 2.48
CA ASN A 467 30.75 -18.69 1.23
C ASN A 467 31.88 -19.67 1.53
N GLU A 468 31.72 -20.93 1.14
CA GLU A 468 32.78 -21.94 1.24
C GLU A 468 33.83 -21.70 0.15
N THR A 469 35.07 -21.45 0.54
CA THR A 469 36.20 -21.18 -0.39
C THR A 469 37.06 -22.42 -0.64
N SER A 470 36.98 -23.42 0.24
CA SER A 470 37.52 -24.77 0.03
C SER A 470 36.88 -25.77 1.01
N ASN A 471 37.20 -27.06 0.88
CA ASN A 471 36.78 -28.12 1.81
C ASN A 471 37.21 -27.92 3.29
N GLN A 472 37.97 -26.87 3.62
CA GLN A 472 38.34 -26.51 5.00
C GLN A 472 38.29 -24.99 5.30
N THR A 473 37.87 -24.15 4.35
CA THR A 473 37.90 -22.68 4.51
C THR A 473 36.60 -22.03 4.06
N TYR A 474 36.24 -20.92 4.71
CA TYR A 474 35.09 -20.09 4.38
C TYR A 474 35.45 -18.61 4.46
N GLU A 475 34.61 -17.79 3.83
CA GLU A 475 34.66 -16.32 3.92
C GLU A 475 33.24 -15.79 4.24
N CYS A 476 33.17 -14.80 5.12
CA CYS A 476 31.91 -14.14 5.47
C CYS A 476 31.74 -12.83 4.69
N LEU A 477 30.75 -12.78 3.81
CA LEU A 477 30.29 -11.54 3.17
C LEU A 477 29.32 -10.82 4.09
N CYS A 478 29.78 -9.73 4.72
CA CYS A 478 28.99 -9.02 5.73
C CYS A 478 27.84 -8.21 5.14
N ALA A 479 26.69 -8.29 5.82
CA ALA A 479 25.58 -7.39 5.56
C ALA A 479 26.00 -5.94 5.82
N TYR A 480 25.35 -5.00 5.12
CA TYR A 480 25.61 -3.57 5.30
C TYR A 480 25.55 -3.16 6.77
N GLY A 481 26.53 -2.37 7.20
CA GLY A 481 26.65 -1.91 8.60
C GLY A 481 27.47 -2.83 9.49
N TRP A 482 27.93 -3.99 8.99
CA TRP A 482 28.75 -4.94 9.74
C TRP A 482 30.12 -5.18 9.09
N ALA A 483 31.11 -5.52 9.91
CA ALA A 483 32.50 -5.69 9.52
C ALA A 483 33.22 -6.74 10.38
N ASN A 484 34.48 -7.01 10.02
CA ASN A 484 35.39 -8.08 10.47
C ASN A 484 35.02 -9.49 9.96
N ALA A 485 35.89 -10.46 10.27
CA ALA A 485 35.96 -11.77 9.64
C ALA A 485 34.69 -12.63 9.78
N HIS A 486 33.87 -12.37 10.80
CA HIS A 486 32.60 -13.06 11.02
C HIS A 486 31.41 -12.08 11.10
N CYS A 487 31.60 -10.84 10.63
CA CYS A 487 30.57 -9.79 10.62
C CYS A 487 30.04 -9.43 12.02
N GLU A 488 30.88 -9.62 13.04
CA GLU A 488 30.53 -9.50 14.44
C GLU A 488 30.55 -8.06 14.97
N THR A 489 31.16 -7.13 14.24
CA THR A 489 31.27 -5.71 14.66
C THR A 489 30.44 -4.77 13.79
N GLN A 490 29.79 -3.79 14.42
CA GLN A 490 29.10 -2.72 13.71
C GLN A 490 30.11 -1.70 13.19
N ILE A 491 29.94 -1.25 11.93
CA ILE A 491 30.76 -0.20 11.32
C ILE A 491 30.59 1.12 12.07
N ASN A 492 31.70 1.69 12.55
CA ASN A 492 31.74 3.01 13.14
C ASN A 492 31.86 4.09 12.04
N TYR A 493 30.74 4.71 11.68
CA TYR A 493 30.68 5.69 10.61
C TYR A 493 31.39 7.02 10.95
N CYS A 494 31.71 7.28 12.23
CA CYS A 494 32.46 8.45 12.67
C CYS A 494 33.98 8.36 12.44
N GLU A 495 34.54 7.18 12.18
CA GLU A 495 35.99 7.04 11.92
C GLU A 495 36.40 7.66 10.58
N LYS A 496 35.54 7.52 9.57
CA LYS A 496 35.75 8.10 8.23
C LYS A 496 35.17 9.50 8.08
N ASN A 497 34.17 9.87 8.89
CA ASN A 497 33.45 11.13 8.75
C ASN A 497 33.62 12.03 9.97
N LYS A 498 34.22 13.21 9.78
CA LYS A 498 34.46 14.19 10.84
C LYS A 498 33.53 15.40 10.70
N CYS A 499 32.72 15.63 11.72
CA CYS A 499 31.93 16.86 11.88
C CYS A 499 32.84 18.09 11.88
N LYS A 500 32.35 19.20 11.34
CA LYS A 500 33.03 20.50 11.28
C LYS A 500 32.66 21.35 12.50
N ASN A 501 33.39 22.46 12.66
CA ASN A 501 33.10 23.50 13.66
C ASN A 501 32.94 22.98 15.11
N GLY A 502 33.66 21.90 15.46
CA GLY A 502 33.63 21.29 16.79
C GLY A 502 32.42 20.40 17.09
N GLY A 503 31.55 20.13 16.11
CA GLY A 503 30.39 19.25 16.29
C GLY A 503 30.78 17.83 16.74
N VAL A 504 29.92 17.20 17.55
CA VAL A 504 30.16 15.85 18.10
C VAL A 504 29.56 14.81 17.18
N CYS A 505 30.38 13.88 16.67
CA CYS A 505 29.90 12.78 15.83
C CYS A 505 29.29 11.67 16.68
N ARG A 506 28.09 11.20 16.33
CA ARG A 506 27.50 9.96 16.84
C ARG A 506 27.32 8.97 15.71
N SER A 507 27.92 7.79 15.83
CA SER A 507 27.69 6.69 14.90
C SER A 507 26.33 6.08 15.18
N LEU A 508 25.57 5.82 14.12
CA LEU A 508 24.26 5.18 14.15
C LEU A 508 24.34 3.88 13.33
N PHE A 509 23.24 3.12 13.29
CA PHE A 509 23.16 1.99 12.36
C PHE A 509 23.07 2.53 10.92
N LEU A 510 24.00 2.11 10.05
CA LEU A 510 24.15 2.54 8.64
C LEU A 510 24.41 4.05 8.38
N ASN A 511 24.58 4.89 9.40
CA ASN A 511 24.72 6.34 9.25
C ASN A 511 25.50 6.96 10.41
N TYR A 512 25.68 8.26 10.39
CA TYR A 512 26.13 9.06 11.53
C TYR A 512 25.36 10.38 11.57
N THR A 513 25.32 11.00 12.75
CA THR A 513 24.84 12.38 12.92
C THR A 513 25.94 13.25 13.55
N CYS A 514 25.86 14.55 13.31
CA CYS A 514 26.73 15.55 13.89
C CYS A 514 25.90 16.48 14.78
N ASP A 515 26.13 16.41 16.09
CA ASP A 515 25.53 17.35 17.05
C ASP A 515 26.29 18.68 16.97
N CYS A 516 25.66 19.71 16.42
CA CYS A 516 26.29 21.03 16.24
C CYS A 516 26.33 21.82 17.55
N LEU A 517 27.48 22.43 17.85
CA LEU A 517 27.67 23.22 19.07
C LEU A 517 26.97 24.58 18.97
N GLY A 518 25.76 24.66 19.52
CA GLY A 518 24.98 25.89 19.64
C GLY A 518 24.21 26.28 18.37
N THR A 519 23.47 27.39 18.44
CA THR A 519 22.57 27.85 17.37
C THR A 519 23.28 28.51 16.18
N SER A 520 24.60 28.71 16.25
CA SER A 520 25.39 29.40 15.22
C SER A 520 25.87 28.49 14.09
N TYR A 521 25.69 27.17 14.20
CA TYR A 521 26.11 26.21 13.17
C TYR A 521 24.99 25.23 12.82
N SER A 522 24.87 24.89 11.55
CA SER A 522 23.88 23.94 11.02
C SER A 522 24.43 23.19 9.80
N GLY A 523 23.59 22.38 9.14
CA GLY A 523 24.02 21.46 8.08
C GLY A 523 24.40 20.08 8.62
N ARG A 524 24.46 19.08 7.73
CA ARG A 524 24.62 17.65 8.08
C ARG A 524 25.93 17.37 8.82
N HIS A 525 26.94 18.21 8.61
CA HIS A 525 28.27 18.11 9.21
C HIS A 525 28.61 19.36 10.04
N CYS A 526 27.62 20.18 10.40
CA CYS A 526 27.81 21.47 11.07
C CYS A 526 28.65 22.47 10.27
N GLU A 527 28.62 22.37 8.94
CA GLU A 527 29.41 23.16 8.00
C GLU A 527 28.84 24.56 7.70
N VAL A 528 27.54 24.76 7.92
CA VAL A 528 26.85 26.03 7.64
C VAL A 528 26.96 26.96 8.85
N VAL A 529 27.39 28.21 8.64
CA VAL A 529 27.43 29.25 9.67
C VAL A 529 26.15 30.08 9.61
N GLY A 530 25.45 30.23 10.74
CA GLY A 530 24.09 30.76 10.85
C GLY A 530 23.87 32.25 10.52
N GLN A 531 24.80 32.93 9.85
CA GLN A 531 24.69 34.34 9.47
C GLN A 531 23.99 34.59 8.11
N ALA A 532 23.53 33.54 7.42
CA ALA A 532 23.00 33.61 6.06
C ALA A 532 21.46 33.77 5.93
N MET A 533 20.72 34.07 7.00
CA MET A 533 19.24 34.16 7.00
C MET A 533 18.71 35.62 7.01
N ILE A 534 19.24 36.49 6.16
CA ILE A 534 18.77 37.89 6.00
C ILE A 534 18.23 38.18 4.58
N ALA A 535 18.52 37.32 3.58
CA ALA A 535 18.24 37.62 2.18
C ALA A 535 16.76 37.46 1.72
N HIS A 536 15.88 36.78 2.47
CA HIS A 536 14.52 36.47 2.01
C HIS A 536 13.43 37.48 2.38
N GLN A 537 13.75 38.54 3.13
CA GLN A 537 12.75 39.48 3.65
C GLN A 537 12.35 40.62 2.69
N ILE A 538 12.89 40.63 1.46
CA ILE A 538 12.68 41.69 0.46
C ILE A 538 11.43 41.43 -0.40
N ALA A 539 11.14 40.17 -0.76
CA ALA A 539 10.04 39.81 -1.65
C ALA A 539 8.63 40.03 -1.04
N ALA A 540 8.49 39.94 0.29
CA ALA A 540 7.21 40.18 0.95
C ALA A 540 6.83 41.68 1.03
N LYS A 541 7.82 42.59 0.97
CA LYS A 541 7.58 44.04 1.07
C LYS A 541 7.04 44.65 -0.23
N SER A 542 7.31 44.05 -1.39
CA SER A 542 6.84 44.57 -2.69
C SER A 542 5.33 44.42 -2.86
N LEU A 543 4.75 43.27 -2.49
CA LEU A 543 3.30 43.03 -2.58
C LEU A 543 2.48 43.99 -1.70
N ALA A 544 2.94 44.23 -0.46
CA ALA A 544 2.31 45.22 0.43
C ALA A 544 2.40 46.64 -0.14
N TYR A 545 3.53 47.01 -0.75
CA TYR A 545 3.71 48.34 -1.35
C TYR A 545 2.82 48.55 -2.58
N VAL A 546 2.67 47.52 -3.44
CA VAL A 546 1.75 47.54 -4.59
C VAL A 546 0.29 47.69 -4.14
N ALA A 547 -0.13 46.98 -3.09
CA ALA A 547 -1.47 47.09 -2.54
C ALA A 547 -1.77 48.51 -2.00
N ILE A 548 -0.82 49.12 -1.29
CA ILE A 548 -0.95 50.49 -0.76
C ILE A 548 -1.08 51.51 -1.91
N ILE A 549 -0.25 51.40 -2.96
CA ILE A 549 -0.36 52.26 -4.15
C ILE A 549 -1.74 52.12 -4.81
N PHE A 550 -2.24 50.89 -4.97
CA PHE A 550 -3.54 50.65 -5.59
C PHE A 550 -4.70 51.28 -4.80
N ILE A 551 -4.64 51.22 -3.46
CA ILE A 551 -5.60 51.89 -2.57
C ILE A 551 -5.52 53.41 -2.71
N ILE A 552 -4.32 54.01 -2.70
CA ILE A 552 -4.14 55.47 -2.84
C ILE A 552 -4.66 55.95 -4.19
N VAL A 553 -4.34 55.26 -5.29
CA VAL A 553 -4.85 55.60 -6.63
C VAL A 553 -6.37 55.49 -6.70
N SER A 554 -6.97 54.46 -6.10
CA SER A 554 -8.42 54.30 -6.04
C SER A 554 -9.10 55.45 -5.28
N VAL A 555 -8.57 55.82 -4.11
CA VAL A 555 -9.10 56.93 -3.30
C VAL A 555 -8.97 58.27 -4.04
N MET A 556 -7.82 58.55 -4.65
CA MET A 556 -7.61 59.76 -5.45
C MET A 556 -8.55 59.82 -6.67
N PHE A 557 -8.85 58.68 -7.30
CA PHE A 557 -9.83 58.61 -8.38
C PHE A 557 -11.25 58.93 -7.89
N PHE A 558 -11.68 58.40 -6.74
CA PHE A 558 -12.99 58.75 -6.17
C PHE A 558 -13.09 60.23 -5.80
N ILE A 559 -12.04 60.81 -5.18
CA ILE A 559 -12.00 62.25 -4.85
C ILE A 559 -12.05 63.10 -6.13
N LEU A 560 -11.34 62.70 -7.19
CA LEU A 560 -11.39 63.39 -8.49
C LEU A 560 -12.79 63.32 -9.12
N MET A 561 -13.46 62.17 -9.07
CA MET A 561 -14.82 62.00 -9.60
C MET A 561 -15.84 62.86 -8.85
N ASP A 562 -15.75 62.94 -7.51
CA ASP A 562 -16.60 63.84 -6.71
C ASP A 562 -16.28 65.33 -6.97
N ALA A 563 -14.99 65.68 -7.13
CA ALA A 563 -14.58 67.05 -7.47
C ALA A 563 -15.10 67.47 -8.86
N LEU A 564 -15.02 66.60 -9.87
CA LEU A 564 -15.59 66.83 -11.21
C LEU A 564 -17.11 67.02 -11.13
N LYS A 565 -17.80 66.22 -10.32
CA LYS A 565 -19.25 66.35 -10.07
C LYS A 565 -19.60 67.68 -9.41
N TYR A 566 -18.80 68.14 -8.44
CA TYR A 566 -19.05 69.36 -7.68
C TYR A 566 -18.69 70.65 -8.46
N VAL A 567 -17.62 70.63 -9.25
CA VAL A 567 -17.09 71.82 -9.96
C VAL A 567 -17.70 71.99 -11.35
N LEU A 568 -17.96 70.91 -12.08
CA LEU A 568 -18.48 70.96 -13.46
C LEU A 568 -19.97 70.58 -13.56
N GLY A 569 -20.57 70.04 -12.50
CA GLY A 569 -21.98 69.61 -12.49
C GLY A 569 -22.28 68.37 -13.36
N ILE A 570 -21.25 67.71 -13.89
CA ILE A 570 -21.37 66.56 -14.79
C ILE A 570 -21.52 65.28 -13.96
N ASP A 571 -22.77 64.82 -13.81
CA ASP A 571 -23.08 63.55 -13.13
C ASP A 571 -23.17 62.40 -14.14
N LEU A 572 -22.02 61.86 -14.55
CA LEU A 572 -21.88 60.79 -15.57
C LEU A 572 -22.82 59.58 -15.32
N ALA A 573 -23.08 59.24 -14.06
CA ALA A 573 -23.97 58.12 -13.69
C ALA A 573 -25.47 58.42 -13.94
N LYS A 574 -25.86 59.69 -13.98
CA LYS A 574 -27.27 60.11 -14.11
C LYS A 574 -27.82 59.83 -15.51
N GLU A 575 -26.99 60.00 -16.54
CA GLU A 575 -27.40 59.82 -17.94
C GLU A 575 -27.77 58.36 -18.25
N GLU A 576 -26.92 57.38 -17.86
CA GLU A 576 -27.26 55.96 -17.99
C GLU A 576 -28.50 55.58 -17.18
N THR A 577 -28.59 56.08 -15.94
CA THR A 577 -29.72 55.77 -15.05
C THR A 577 -31.06 56.23 -15.64
N ASP A 578 -31.10 57.39 -16.30
CA ASP A 578 -32.31 57.89 -16.94
C ASP A 578 -32.60 57.22 -18.30
N LYS A 579 -31.57 56.73 -19.00
CA LYS A 579 -31.71 55.85 -20.19
C LYS A 579 -32.42 54.54 -19.82
N ILE A 580 -31.97 53.87 -18.75
CA ILE A 580 -32.59 52.63 -18.21
C ILE A 580 -34.03 52.88 -17.74
N LYS A 581 -34.33 54.04 -17.12
CA LYS A 581 -35.70 54.40 -16.73
C LYS A 581 -36.63 54.61 -17.94
N LYS A 582 -36.14 55.21 -19.04
CA LYS A 582 -36.91 55.37 -20.28
C LYS A 582 -37.28 54.01 -20.89
N GLU A 583 -36.34 53.08 -20.99
CA GLU A 583 -36.62 51.72 -21.48
C GLU A 583 -37.65 50.97 -20.61
N LYS A 584 -37.50 51.03 -19.27
CA LYS A 584 -38.45 50.42 -18.34
C LYS A 584 -39.86 51.01 -18.45
N LYS A 585 -40.00 52.32 -18.73
CA LYS A 585 -41.30 52.95 -19.04
C LYS A 585 -41.87 52.50 -20.40
N ALA A 586 -41.04 52.37 -21.43
CA ALA A 586 -41.47 51.90 -22.74
C ALA A 586 -42.03 50.47 -22.69
N LYS A 587 -41.31 49.53 -22.05
CA LYS A 587 -41.77 48.14 -21.88
C LYS A 587 -43.14 48.06 -21.17
N ARG A 588 -43.34 48.79 -20.07
CA ARG A 588 -44.63 48.83 -19.34
C ARG A 588 -45.80 49.40 -20.15
N LYS A 589 -45.56 50.24 -21.16
CA LYS A 589 -46.63 50.81 -22.01
C LYS A 589 -47.05 49.85 -23.12
N SER A 590 -46.16 48.94 -23.55
CA SER A 590 -46.47 47.84 -24.47
C SER A 590 -47.35 46.76 -23.83
N THR A 591 -47.03 46.33 -22.61
CA THR A 591 -47.73 45.23 -21.92
C THR A 591 -49.19 45.55 -21.56
N ARG A 592 -49.58 46.83 -21.55
CA ARG A 592 -50.91 47.28 -21.10
C ARG A 592 -51.98 47.32 -22.21
N ARG A 593 -51.67 46.84 -23.42
CA ARG A 593 -52.56 46.91 -24.60
C ARG A 593 -53.27 45.59 -24.97
N GLN A 594 -53.03 44.49 -24.24
CA GLN A 594 -53.80 43.25 -24.43
C GLN A 594 -54.74 43.03 -23.23
N PRO A 595 -56.07 43.03 -23.42
CA PRO A 595 -57.02 42.67 -22.38
C PRO A 595 -57.04 41.14 -22.17
N PRO A 596 -57.19 40.64 -20.93
CA PRO A 596 -57.21 39.21 -20.66
C PRO A 596 -58.55 38.56 -21.04
N VAL A 597 -58.48 37.36 -21.60
CA VAL A 597 -59.65 36.50 -21.89
C VAL A 597 -60.09 35.81 -20.61
N PHE A 598 -61.36 36.00 -20.21
CA PHE A 598 -61.96 35.26 -19.10
C PHE A 598 -62.59 33.96 -19.60
N GLN A 599 -62.06 32.81 -19.15
CA GLN A 599 -62.63 31.50 -19.42
C GLN A 599 -63.39 31.02 -18.18
N LYS A 600 -64.70 30.79 -18.33
CA LYS A 600 -65.63 30.51 -17.22
C LYS A 600 -65.83 28.99 -17.10
N PHE A 601 -65.33 28.39 -16.02
CA PHE A 601 -65.59 27.00 -15.68
C PHE A 601 -66.80 26.89 -14.73
N VAL A 602 -67.68 25.93 -14.99
CA VAL A 602 -68.84 25.60 -14.17
C VAL A 602 -68.57 24.25 -13.52
N TYR A 603 -68.67 24.18 -12.19
CA TYR A 603 -68.61 22.91 -11.46
C TYR A 603 -69.96 22.20 -11.53
N VAL A 604 -69.93 20.89 -11.76
CA VAL A 604 -71.06 19.99 -11.54
C VAL A 604 -70.69 19.12 -10.35
N ASP A 605 -71.55 19.08 -9.34
CA ASP A 605 -71.28 18.39 -8.07
C ASP A 605 -71.67 16.91 -8.13
N SER A 606 -70.96 16.08 -7.39
CA SER A 606 -71.02 14.62 -7.49
C SER A 606 -72.05 14.02 -6.54
N ALA A 607 -73.25 13.78 -7.03
CA ALA A 607 -74.22 12.90 -6.41
C ALA A 607 -75.10 12.19 -7.46
N THR A 608 -75.57 10.99 -7.13
CA THR A 608 -76.64 10.21 -7.80
C THR A 608 -76.21 9.05 -8.72
N ILE A 609 -76.09 7.87 -8.10
CA ILE A 609 -76.63 6.56 -8.54
C ILE A 609 -75.92 5.79 -9.69
N ALA A 610 -75.26 4.71 -9.25
CA ALA A 610 -75.34 3.30 -9.69
C ALA A 610 -75.61 2.90 -11.16
N GLY A 611 -74.83 1.90 -11.59
CA GLY A 611 -75.39 0.67 -12.17
C GLY A 611 -75.42 0.54 -13.69
N GLN A 612 -74.33 0.06 -14.28
CA GLN A 612 -74.26 -1.25 -14.94
C GLN A 612 -72.80 -1.65 -15.24
#